data_AF-H1KKV9-F1
#
_entry.id   AF-H1KKV9-F1
#
_cell.length_a   1.000
_cell.length_b   1.000
_cell.length_c   1.000
_cell.angle_alpha   90.00
_cell.angle_beta   90.00
_cell.angle_gamma   90.00
#
_symmetry.space_group_name_H-M   'P 1'
#
loop_
_entity.id
_entity.type
_entity.pdbx_description
1 polymer ?
#
loop_
_entity_poly.entity_id
_entity_poly.type
_entity_poly.pdbx_seq_one_letter_code
_entity_poly.pdbx_strand_id
1 'polypeptide(L)' 'MLSDAQWGELEPLIEACRPKAKTPPKELRRTISAILWRHQNGAKWRAIPEELGPWWQAAQIFIRWAR' A
#
# COMPACT_ATOMS: atom_id res chain seq x y z
N MET A 1 8.65 -4.52 -6.69
CA MET A 1 8.66 -3.32 -5.83
C MET A 1 8.54 -2.08 -6.71
N LEU A 2 7.90 -1.01 -6.23
CA LEU A 2 7.86 0.27 -6.96
C LEU A 2 9.26 0.87 -7.05
N SER A 3 9.66 1.32 -8.23
CA SER A 3 10.88 2.12 -8.41
C SER A 3 10.72 3.53 -7.80
N ASP A 4 11.83 4.24 -7.59
CA ASP A 4 11.79 5.60 -7.05
C ASP A 4 11.03 6.57 -7.96
N ALA A 5 11.20 6.44 -9.28
CA ALA A 5 10.47 7.22 -10.27
C ALA A 5 8.94 6.97 -10.20
N GLN A 6 8.52 5.70 -10.22
CA GLN A 6 7.11 5.35 -10.09
C GLN A 6 6.53 5.81 -8.76
N TRP A 7 7.31 5.74 -7.68
CA TRP A 7 6.88 6.25 -6.38
C TRP A 7 6.72 7.77 -6.39
N GLY A 8 7.65 8.50 -7.01
CA GLY A 8 7.59 9.96 -7.10
C GLY A 8 6.33 10.47 -7.84
N GLU A 9 5.83 9.71 -8.81
CA GLU A 9 4.56 10.01 -9.48
C GLU A 9 3.34 9.61 -8.66
N LEU A 10 3.41 8.48 -7.95
CA LEU A 10 2.27 7.89 -7.26
C LEU A 10 2.02 8.52 -5.88
N GLU A 11 3.07 8.84 -5.14
CA GLU A 11 2.98 9.36 -3.76
C GLU A 11 2.11 10.62 -3.64
N PRO A 12 2.26 11.66 -4.48
CA PRO A 12 1.44 12.86 -4.38
C PRO A 12 -0.05 12.58 -4.60
N LEU A 13 -0.37 11.64 -5.50
CA LEU A 13 -1.75 11.24 -5.78
C LEU A 13 -2.37 10.49 -4.60
N ILE A 14 -1.58 9.62 -3.97
CA ILE A 14 -2.01 8.92 -2.76
C ILE A 14 -2.23 9.91 -1.61
N GLU A 15 -1.31 10.86 -1.42
CA GLU A 15 -1.44 11.88 -0.38
C GLU A 15 -2.67 12.78 -0.58
N ALA A 16 -3.01 13.10 -1.84
CA ALA A 16 -4.20 13.88 -2.16
C ALA A 16 -5.52 13.15 -1.87
N CYS A 17 -5.56 11.83 -2.06
CA CYS A 17 -6.80 11.05 -1.94
C CYS A 17 -6.97 10.32 -0.60
N ARG A 18 -5.88 10.02 0.12
CA ARG A 18 -5.99 9.23 1.34
C ARG A 18 -6.78 9.98 2.43
N PRO A 19 -7.60 9.27 3.22
CA PRO A 19 -8.27 9.85 4.37
C PRO A 19 -7.28 10.55 5.31
N LYS A 20 -7.63 11.78 5.75
CA LYS A 20 -6.84 12.52 6.74
C LYS A 20 -6.80 11.74 8.05
N ALA A 21 -5.64 11.17 8.37
CA ALA A 21 -5.38 10.47 9.62
C ALA A 21 -4.46 11.29 10.53
N LYS A 22 -4.65 11.20 11.85
CA LYS A 22 -3.78 11.86 12.85
C LYS A 22 -2.32 11.37 12.79
N THR A 23 -2.09 10.17 12.27
CA THR A 23 -0.76 9.55 12.19
C THR A 23 -0.48 9.11 10.76
N PRO A 24 0.63 9.55 10.14
CA PRO A 24 1.06 9.04 8.85
C PRO A 24 1.32 7.53 8.90
N PRO A 25 0.93 6.77 7.86
CA PRO A 25 1.33 5.38 7.73
C PRO A 25 2.86 5.26 7.77
N LYS A 26 3.38 4.45 8.70
CA LYS A 26 4.78 4.05 8.65
C LYS A 26 4.97 3.16 7.41
N GLU A 27 6.01 3.41 6.63
CA GLU A 27 6.33 2.59 5.44
C GLU A 27 5.20 2.57 4.39
N LEU A 28 4.68 3.76 4.03
CA LEU A 28 3.58 3.88 3.06
C LEU A 28 3.91 3.22 1.72
N ARG A 29 5.08 3.52 1.14
CA ARG A 29 5.54 2.91 -0.12
C ARG A 29 5.54 1.39 -0.09
N ARG A 30 6.01 0.81 1.00
CA ARG A 30 6.05 -0.66 1.19
C ARG A 30 4.64 -1.22 1.27
N THR A 31 3.75 -0.58 2.03
CA THR A 31 2.34 -0.96 2.13
C THR A 31 1.65 -0.94 0.77
N ILE A 32 1.83 0.14 0.00
CA ILE A 32 1.24 0.27 -1.34
C ILE A 32 1.82 -0.76 -2.30
N SER A 33 3.13 -1.03 -2.22
CA SER A 33 3.75 -2.12 -2.99
C SER A 33 3.12 -3.48 -2.69
N ALA A 34 2.79 -3.77 -1.43
CA ALA A 34 2.09 -4.99 -1.02
C ALA A 34 0.67 -5.10 -1.64
N ILE A 35 -0.08 -3.99 -1.63
CA ILE A 35 -1.42 -3.92 -2.23
C ILE A 35 -1.33 -4.17 -3.74
N LEU A 36 -0.40 -3.51 -4.44
CA LEU A 36 -0.21 -3.67 -5.89
C LEU A 36 0.20 -5.10 -6.23
N TRP A 37 1.16 -5.69 -5.50
CA TRP A 37 1.57 -7.07 -5.69
C TRP A 37 0.37 -8.03 -5.57
N ARG A 38 -0.46 -7.85 -4.54
CA ARG A 38 -1.65 -8.69 -4.33
C ARG A 38 -2.61 -8.62 -5.53
N HIS A 39 -2.81 -7.43 -6.10
CA HIS A 39 -3.69 -7.24 -7.26
C HIS A 39 -3.08 -7.83 -8.54
N GLN A 40 -1.79 -7.62 -8.78
CA GLN A 40 -1.08 -8.15 -9.95
C GLN A 40 -1.09 -9.69 -9.98
N ASN A 41 -1.01 -10.34 -8.81
CA ASN A 41 -0.95 -11.79 -8.71
C ASN A 41 -2.32 -12.45 -8.47
N GLY A 42 -3.40 -11.67 -8.33
CA GLY A 42 -4.72 -12.21 -7.96
C GLY A 42 -4.73 -12.95 -6.61
N ALA A 43 -3.79 -12.63 -5.72
CA ALA A 43 -3.50 -13.45 -4.55
C ALA A 43 -4.43 -13.15 -3.37
N LYS A 44 -4.51 -14.09 -2.42
CA LYS A 44 -5.10 -13.86 -1.10
C LYS A 44 -4.19 -12.93 -0.29
N TRP A 45 -4.74 -12.13 0.62
CA TRP A 45 -3.96 -11.22 1.47
C TRP A 45 -2.81 -11.92 2.21
N ARG A 46 -3.07 -13.10 2.78
CA ARG A 46 -2.07 -13.89 3.53
C ARG A 46 -0.91 -14.41 2.67
N ALA A 47 -0.99 -14.33 1.35
CA ALA A 47 0.07 -14.74 0.44
C ALA A 47 1.02 -13.58 0.09
N ILE A 48 0.77 -12.36 0.59
CA ILE A 48 1.71 -11.25 0.43
C ILE A 48 3.06 -11.65 1.03
N PRO A 49 4.16 -11.51 0.27
CA PRO A 49 5.50 -11.82 0.77
C PRO A 49 5.90 -10.96 1.98
N GLU A 50 6.62 -11.54 2.93
CA GLU A 50 6.98 -10.87 4.19
C GLU A 50 7.90 -9.65 3.97
N GLU A 51 8.68 -9.63 2.88
CA GLU A 51 9.52 -8.50 2.49
C GLU A 51 8.71 -7.25 2.13
N LEU A 52 7.43 -7.42 1.74
CA LEU A 52 6.49 -6.31 1.53
C LEU A 52 5.79 -5.90 2.83
N GLY A 53 6.23 -6.45 3.96
CA GLY A 53 5.73 -6.16 5.29
C GLY A 53 4.47 -6.96 5.64
N PRO A 54 3.88 -6.65 6.80
CA PRO A 54 2.73 -7.39 7.32
C PRO A 54 1.51 -7.24 6.41
N TRP A 55 1.01 -8.38 5.89
CA TRP A 55 -0.17 -8.41 5.02
C TRP A 55 -1.41 -7.74 5.64
N TRP A 56 -1.58 -7.83 6.97
CA TRP A 56 -2.72 -7.25 7.68
C TRP A 56 -2.71 -5.72 7.63
N GLN A 57 -1.53 -5.10 7.59
CA GLN A 57 -1.41 -3.65 7.47
C GLN A 57 -1.85 -3.19 6.08
N ALA A 58 -1.42 -3.88 5.02
CA ALA A 58 -1.84 -3.63 3.65
C ALA A 58 -3.35 -3.81 3.46
N ALA A 59 -3.90 -4.92 3.97
CA ALA A 59 -5.34 -5.18 3.93
C ALA A 59 -6.15 -4.10 4.67
N GLN A 60 -5.71 -3.71 5.87
CA GLN A 60 -6.39 -2.68 6.66
C GLN A 60 -6.37 -1.32 5.96
N ILE A 61 -5.23 -0.91 5.39
CA ILE A 61 -5.13 0.35 4.66
C ILE A 61 -6.03 0.33 3.43
N PHE A 62 -5.97 -0.74 2.63
CA PHE A 62 -6.85 -0.90 1.47
C PHE A 62 -8.33 -0.78 1.84
N ILE A 63 -8.79 -1.54 2.84
CA ILE A 63 -10.20 -1.53 3.28
C ILE A 63 -10.62 -0.15 3.81
N ARG A 64 -9.73 0.54 4.53
CA ARG A 64 -10.04 1.89 5.07
C ARG A 64 -10.09 2.96 4.00
N TRP A 65 -9.28 2.85 2.95
CA TRP A 65 -9.16 3.85 1.89
C TRP A 65 -10.06 3.58 0.69
N ALA A 66 -10.60 2.38 0.56
CA ALA A 66 -11.57 2.01 -0.48
C ALA A 66 -13.01 2.48 -0.19
N ARG A 67 -13.21 3.27 0.86
CA ARG A 67 -14.50 3.91 1.20
C ARG A 67 -14.46 5.35 0.78
#